data_AF-A0A0F9YYB7-F1
#
_entry.id   AF-A0A0F9YYB7-F1
#
_cell.length_a   1.000
_cell.length_b   1.000
_cell.length_c   1.000
_cell.angle_alpha   90.00
_cell.angle_beta   90.00
_cell.angle_gamma   90.00
#
_symmetry.space_group_name_H-M   'P 1'
#
loop_
_entity.id
_entity.type
_entity.pdbx_description
1 polymer ?
#
loop_
_entity_poly.entity_id
_entity_poly.type
_entity_poly.pdbx_seq_one_letter_code
_entity_poly.pdbx_strand_id
1 'polypeptide(L)'
;MFLFKYPFWHYFEASADILKIWRNFLKFFVLYLFPVPLLLKTLFKPWKRDVANQNTSFEKLLPNLLDQFASRFVGFLVRISVIAAAITLEIATIIFGVMFFIFWFLSPIIIITLFLSSQFFIIPVGIIIGLSFCFLLFIFYKTSNEKPARELKTVEKKIWYNYL
;
A
#
# COMPACT_ATOMS: atom_id res chain seq x y z
N MET A 1 -4.82 30.01 34.07
CA MET A 1 -5.72 28.90 33.68
C MET A 1 -5.32 28.19 32.36
N PHE A 2 -4.20 28.54 31.71
CA PHE A 2 -3.71 27.85 30.49
C PHE A 2 -2.78 26.65 30.77
N LEU A 3 -1.96 26.73 31.82
CA LEU A 3 -0.94 25.71 32.15
C LEU A 3 -1.52 24.32 32.44
N PHE A 4 -2.74 24.24 32.99
CA PHE A 4 -3.41 22.96 33.26
C PHE A 4 -4.26 22.46 32.09
N LYS A 5 -4.66 23.35 31.18
CA LYS A 5 -5.49 23.00 30.03
C LYS A 5 -4.70 22.29 28.95
N TYR A 6 -3.46 22.73 28.70
CA TYR A 6 -2.62 22.14 27.65
C TYR A 6 -2.26 20.67 27.92
N PRO A 7 -1.77 20.26 29.12
CA PRO A 7 -1.48 18.85 29.39
C PRO A 7 -2.74 17.98 29.30
N PHE A 8 -3.88 18.47 29.79
CA PHE A 8 -5.15 17.75 29.68
C PHE A 8 -5.55 17.52 28.22
N TRP A 9 -5.49 18.57 27.40
CA TRP A 9 -5.76 18.45 25.96
C TRP A 9 -4.78 17.50 25.26
N HIS A 10 -3.49 17.61 25.56
CA HIS A 10 -2.42 16.86 24.88
C HIS A 10 -2.51 15.35 25.16
N TYR A 11 -2.74 14.96 26.41
CA TYR A 11 -2.71 13.56 26.83
C TYR A 11 -4.08 12.86 26.76
N PHE A 12 -5.19 13.60 26.80
CA PHE A 12 -6.53 13.00 26.77
C PHE A 12 -7.28 13.30 25.48
N GLU A 13 -7.59 14.57 25.20
CA GLU A 13 -8.47 14.93 24.08
C GLU A 13 -7.81 14.61 22.73
N ALA A 14 -6.63 15.16 22.49
CA ALA A 14 -5.90 14.97 21.24
C ALA A 14 -5.48 13.51 21.02
N SER A 15 -5.03 12.82 22.08
CA SER A 15 -4.69 11.40 22.00
C SER A 15 -5.90 10.53 21.63
N ALA A 16 -7.09 10.84 22.17
CA ALA A 16 -8.31 10.13 21.80
C ALA A 16 -8.68 10.35 20.31
N ASP A 17 -8.50 11.56 19.79
CA ASP A 17 -8.74 11.85 18.38
C ASP A 17 -7.73 11.19 17.45
N ILE A 18 -6.45 11.15 17.84
CA ILE A 18 -5.40 10.40 17.12
C ILE A 18 -5.76 8.90 17.06
N LEU A 19 -6.22 8.30 18.15
CA LEU A 19 -6.68 6.91 18.16
C LEU A 19 -7.88 6.68 17.23
N LYS A 20 -8.83 7.62 17.19
CA LYS A 20 -9.97 7.54 16.25
C LYS A 20 -9.48 7.56 14.80
N ILE A 21 -8.55 8.45 14.46
CA ILE A 21 -7.95 8.55 13.12
C ILE A 21 -7.21 7.25 12.78
N TRP A 22 -6.35 6.77 13.67
CA TRP A 22 -5.59 5.53 13.46
C TRP A 22 -6.51 4.33 13.24
N ARG A 23 -7.58 4.19 14.03
CA ARG A 23 -8.60 3.16 13.83
C ARG A 23 -9.30 3.30 12.48
N ASN A 24 -9.57 4.51 12.02
CA ASN A 24 -10.18 4.74 10.72
C ASN A 24 -9.23 4.34 9.58
N PHE A 25 -7.93 4.58 9.71
CA PHE A 25 -6.93 4.09 8.76
C PHE A 25 -6.90 2.55 8.72
N LEU A 26 -6.88 1.88 9.87
CA LEU A 26 -6.93 0.41 9.91
C LEU A 26 -8.19 -0.13 9.23
N LYS A 27 -9.36 0.46 9.52
CA LYS A 27 -10.62 0.10 8.82
C LYS A 27 -10.54 0.36 7.32
N PHE A 28 -9.92 1.46 6.91
CA PHE A 28 -9.78 1.81 5.49
C PHE A 28 -8.99 0.73 4.74
N PHE A 29 -7.86 0.28 5.29
CA PHE A 29 -7.03 -0.76 4.67
C PHE A 29 -7.77 -2.09 4.54
N VAL A 30 -8.47 -2.52 5.59
CA VAL A 30 -9.18 -3.82 5.63
C VAL A 30 -10.46 -3.84 4.79
N LEU A 31 -11.18 -2.71 4.70
CA LEU A 31 -12.49 -2.67 4.04
C LEU A 31 -12.42 -2.20 2.59
N TYR A 32 -11.52 -1.27 2.26
CA TYR A 32 -11.52 -0.59 0.96
C TYR A 32 -10.29 -0.90 0.13
N LEU A 33 -9.08 -0.83 0.70
CA LEU A 33 -7.86 -1.03 -0.09
C LEU A 33 -7.60 -2.50 -0.40
N PHE A 34 -7.72 -3.36 0.61
CA PHE A 34 -7.67 -4.81 0.47
C PHE A 34 -8.89 -5.37 1.17
N PRO A 35 -10.01 -5.61 0.48
CA PRO A 35 -11.20 -6.20 1.10
C PRO A 35 -10.89 -7.64 1.54
N VAL A 36 -10.27 -7.80 2.71
CA VAL A 36 -9.77 -9.08 3.25
C VAL A 36 -10.90 -10.12 3.31
N PRO A 37 -12.13 -9.79 3.74
CA PRO A 37 -13.25 -10.75 3.73
C PRO A 37 -13.59 -11.25 2.33
N LEU A 38 -13.44 -10.41 1.31
CA LEU A 38 -13.70 -10.78 -0.09
C LEU A 38 -12.56 -11.65 -0.64
N LEU A 39 -11.31 -11.30 -0.33
CA LEU A 39 -10.13 -12.08 -0.72
C LEU A 39 -10.16 -13.49 -0.11
N LEU A 40 -10.53 -13.62 1.16
CA LEU A 40 -10.71 -14.91 1.82
C LEU A 40 -11.86 -15.72 1.21
N LYS A 41 -13.01 -15.09 0.93
CA LYS A 41 -14.15 -15.75 0.25
C LYS A 41 -13.86 -16.18 -1.17
N THR A 42 -12.96 -15.48 -1.85
CA THR A 42 -12.59 -15.80 -3.23
C THR A 42 -11.42 -16.76 -3.30
N LEU A 43 -10.69 -17.04 -2.22
CA LEU A 43 -9.49 -17.90 -2.22
C LEU A 43 -9.73 -19.24 -2.93
N PHE A 44 -10.84 -19.90 -2.62
CA PHE A 44 -11.23 -21.20 -3.19
C PHE A 44 -12.23 -21.10 -4.34
N LYS A 45 -12.63 -19.90 -4.76
CA LYS A 45 -13.53 -19.75 -5.92
C LYS A 45 -12.77 -20.04 -7.21
N PRO A 46 -13.31 -20.89 -8.11
CA PRO A 46 -12.67 -21.18 -9.39
C PRO A 46 -12.44 -19.88 -10.16
N TRP A 47 -11.23 -19.75 -10.73
CA TRP A 47 -10.93 -18.67 -11.68
C TRP A 47 -11.75 -18.89 -12.96
N LYS A 48 -12.13 -17.81 -13.63
CA LYS A 48 -13.15 -17.75 -14.72
C LYS A 48 -13.33 -19.07 -15.49
N ARG A 49 -14.53 -19.65 -15.37
CA ARG A 49 -15.14 -20.53 -16.39
C ARG A 49 -14.32 -21.74 -16.85
N ASP A 50 -13.48 -22.32 -16.00
CA ASP A 50 -12.90 -23.66 -16.20
C ASP A 50 -13.92 -24.78 -15.96
N VAL A 51 -15.15 -24.62 -16.46
CA VAL A 51 -16.10 -25.73 -16.62
C VAL A 51 -15.72 -26.42 -17.91
N ALA A 52 -14.75 -27.33 -17.82
CA ALA A 52 -14.53 -28.28 -18.89
C ALA A 52 -15.87 -28.95 -19.23
N ASN A 53 -16.22 -29.03 -20.50
CA ASN A 53 -17.40 -29.77 -20.94
C ASN A 53 -17.31 -31.19 -20.35
N GLN A 54 -18.30 -31.56 -19.53
CA GLN A 54 -18.37 -32.85 -18.83
C GLN A 54 -18.40 -34.04 -19.81
N ASN A 55 -18.62 -33.79 -21.10
CA ASN A 55 -18.63 -34.80 -22.17
C ASN A 55 -17.24 -35.00 -22.80
N THR A 56 -16.19 -35.23 -22.01
CA THR A 56 -14.84 -35.50 -22.54
C THR A 56 -14.48 -36.98 -22.43
N SER A 57 -14.05 -37.55 -23.56
CA SER A 57 -13.59 -38.93 -23.68
C SER A 57 -12.49 -39.25 -22.67
N PHE A 58 -12.33 -40.52 -22.26
CA PHE A 58 -11.33 -40.94 -21.27
C PHE A 58 -9.89 -40.48 -21.60
N GLU A 59 -9.55 -40.35 -22.89
CA GLU A 59 -8.26 -39.86 -23.37
C GLU A 59 -8.02 -38.36 -23.09
N LYS A 60 -9.08 -37.57 -22.91
CA LYS A 60 -9.00 -36.12 -22.64
C LYS A 60 -9.12 -35.77 -21.16
N LEU A 61 -9.32 -36.75 -20.27
CA LEU A 61 -9.43 -36.53 -18.82
C LEU A 61 -8.15 -35.98 -18.21
N LEU A 62 -7.00 -36.62 -18.50
CA LEU A 62 -5.71 -36.23 -17.90
C LEU A 62 -5.27 -34.80 -18.29
N PRO A 63 -5.28 -34.41 -19.58
CA PRO A 63 -4.91 -33.07 -20.01
C PRO A 63 -5.84 -32.00 -19.42
N ASN A 64 -7.16 -32.25 -19.45
CA ASN A 64 -8.14 -31.31 -18.91
C ASN A 64 -8.01 -31.11 -17.39
N LEU A 65 -7.63 -32.17 -16.65
CA LEU A 65 -7.37 -32.06 -15.21
C LEU A 65 -6.12 -31.21 -14.95
N LEU A 66 -5.04 -31.45 -15.67
CA LEU A 66 -3.79 -30.68 -15.55
C LEU A 66 -4.01 -29.19 -15.83
N ASP A 67 -4.74 -28.85 -16.88
CA ASP A 67 -5.05 -27.45 -17.22
C ASP A 67 -5.90 -26.76 -16.14
N GLN A 68 -6.89 -27.45 -15.59
CA GLN A 68 -7.70 -26.95 -14.47
C GLN A 68 -6.87 -26.77 -13.20
N PHE A 69 -5.95 -27.68 -12.90
CA PHE A 69 -5.06 -27.55 -11.75
C PHE A 69 -4.08 -26.39 -11.92
N ALA A 70 -3.47 -26.25 -13.11
CA ALA A 70 -2.55 -25.16 -13.41
C ALA A 70 -3.24 -23.79 -13.27
N SER A 71 -4.42 -23.61 -13.88
CA SER A 71 -5.21 -22.38 -13.79
C SER A 71 -5.58 -22.04 -12.33
N ARG A 72 -6.04 -23.04 -11.54
CA ARG A 72 -6.34 -22.86 -10.11
C ARG A 72 -5.10 -22.51 -9.29
N PHE A 73 -3.94 -23.10 -9.61
CA PHE A 73 -2.69 -22.85 -8.91
C PHE A 73 -2.18 -21.42 -9.16
N VAL A 74 -2.23 -20.94 -10.40
CA VAL A 74 -1.87 -19.55 -10.72
C VAL A 74 -2.83 -18.58 -10.02
N GLY A 75 -4.13 -18.83 -10.06
CA GLY A 75 -5.12 -18.02 -9.34
C GLY A 75 -4.88 -18.00 -7.82
N PHE A 76 -4.47 -19.13 -7.24
CA PHE A 76 -4.07 -19.24 -5.84
C PHE A 76 -2.83 -18.40 -5.52
N LEU A 77 -1.78 -18.47 -6.35
CA LEU A 77 -0.54 -17.69 -6.19
C LEU A 77 -0.77 -16.18 -6.27
N VAL A 78 -1.64 -15.73 -7.18
CA VAL A 78 -2.01 -14.31 -7.26
C VAL A 78 -2.78 -13.88 -6.01
N ARG A 79 -3.74 -14.69 -5.53
CA ARG A 79 -4.52 -14.33 -4.34
C ARG A 79 -3.68 -14.34 -3.06
N ILE A 80 -2.76 -15.30 -2.90
CA ILE A 80 -1.90 -15.36 -1.72
C ILE A 80 -0.91 -14.20 -1.68
N SER A 81 -0.38 -13.76 -2.84
CA SER A 81 0.51 -12.59 -2.90
C SER A 81 -0.23 -11.29 -2.56
N VAL A 82 -1.48 -11.12 -3.00
CA VAL A 82 -2.32 -9.98 -2.61
C VAL A 82 -2.64 -9.99 -1.11
N ILE A 83 -2.96 -11.16 -0.54
CA ILE A 83 -3.22 -11.29 0.90
C ILE A 83 -1.95 -11.00 1.71
N ALA A 84 -0.80 -11.50 1.28
CA ALA A 84 0.48 -11.23 1.93
C ALA A 84 0.82 -9.73 1.91
N ALA A 85 0.58 -9.05 0.78
CA ALA A 85 0.75 -7.61 0.68
C ALA A 85 -0.20 -6.83 1.61
N ALA A 86 -1.47 -7.26 1.69
CA ALA A 86 -2.46 -6.68 2.59
C ALA A 86 -2.03 -6.77 4.06
N ILE A 87 -1.62 -7.97 4.51
CA ILE A 87 -1.13 -8.21 5.87
C ILE A 87 0.11 -7.36 6.16
N THR A 88 1.05 -7.28 5.20
CA THR A 88 2.27 -6.48 5.35
C THR A 88 1.95 -5.00 5.57
N LEU A 89 1.02 -4.45 4.78
CA LEU A 89 0.59 -3.06 4.91
C LEU A 89 -0.18 -2.79 6.21
N GLU A 90 -0.98 -3.75 6.66
CA GLU A 90 -1.70 -3.65 7.93
C GLU A 90 -0.74 -3.64 9.12
N ILE A 91 0.25 -4.56 9.13
CA ILE A 91 1.32 -4.58 10.13
C ILE A 91 2.10 -3.26 10.12
N ALA A 92 2.49 -2.77 8.93
CA ALA A 92 3.18 -1.48 8.80
C ALA A 92 2.33 -0.33 9.39
N THR A 93 1.04 -0.29 9.09
CA THR A 93 0.12 0.73 9.63
C THR A 93 0.00 0.67 11.15
N ILE A 94 0.03 -0.53 11.74
CA ILE A 94 0.05 -0.71 13.19
C ILE A 94 1.36 -0.16 13.76
N ILE A 95 2.50 -0.56 13.21
CA ILE A 95 3.82 -0.10 13.65
C ILE A 95 3.93 1.42 13.57
N PHE A 96 3.58 2.02 12.44
CA PHE A 96 3.61 3.47 12.26
C PHE A 96 2.67 4.20 13.22
N GLY A 97 1.48 3.66 13.46
CA GLY A 97 0.55 4.24 14.42
C GLY A 97 1.09 4.22 15.85
N VAL A 98 1.69 3.11 16.29
CA VAL A 98 2.33 2.99 17.60
C VAL A 98 3.52 3.94 17.71
N MET A 99 4.40 3.99 16.71
CA MET A 99 5.54 4.91 16.69
C MET A 99 5.09 6.38 16.75
N PHE A 100 4.06 6.73 15.99
CA PHE A 100 3.47 8.08 16.02
C PHE A 100 2.89 8.41 17.40
N PHE A 101 2.23 7.44 18.04
CA PHE A 101 1.70 7.62 19.40
C PHE A 101 2.82 7.85 20.42
N ILE A 102 3.87 7.04 20.38
CA ILE A 102 5.07 7.21 21.23
C ILE A 102 5.67 8.61 21.01
N PHE A 103 5.82 9.01 19.75
CA PHE A 103 6.30 10.34 19.40
C PHE A 103 5.39 11.46 19.94
N TRP A 104 4.07 11.31 19.85
CA TRP A 104 3.11 12.27 20.39
C TRP A 104 3.24 12.45 21.91
N PHE A 105 3.37 11.36 22.66
CA PHE A 105 3.57 11.44 24.12
C PHE A 105 4.91 12.06 24.50
N LEU A 106 5.96 11.78 23.72
CA LEU A 106 7.29 12.35 23.93
C LEU A 106 7.44 13.77 23.38
N SER A 107 6.50 14.25 22.56
CA SER A 107 6.63 15.52 21.84
C SER A 107 6.91 16.72 22.74
N PRO A 108 6.32 16.87 23.95
CA PRO A 108 6.63 18.00 24.82
C PRO A 108 8.10 17.98 25.28
N ILE A 109 8.63 16.79 25.58
CA ILE A 109 10.03 16.59 26.00
C ILE A 109 10.96 16.84 24.81
N ILE A 110 10.62 16.30 23.64
CA ILE A 110 11.39 16.51 22.40
C ILE A 110 11.47 18.01 22.08
N ILE A 111 10.37 18.75 22.15
CA ILE A 111 10.36 20.19 21.89
C ILE A 111 11.25 20.95 22.89
N ILE A 112 11.17 20.62 24.19
CA ILE A 112 12.02 21.25 25.22
C ILE A 112 13.49 20.95 24.96
N THR A 113 13.86 19.69 24.72
CA THR A 113 15.26 19.30 24.45
C THR A 113 15.79 19.93 23.17
N LEU A 114 14.99 19.97 22.11
CA LEU A 114 15.36 20.63 20.86
C LEU A 114 15.60 22.12 21.07
N PHE A 115 14.71 22.81 21.79
CA PHE A 115 14.84 24.24 22.08
C PHE A 115 16.09 24.56 22.91
N LEU A 116 16.44 23.70 23.87
CA LEU A 116 17.64 23.86 24.70
C LEU A 116 18.93 23.49 23.96
N SER A 117 18.84 22.66 22.93
CA SER A 117 19.98 22.24 22.11
C SER A 117 20.19 23.15 20.91
N SER A 118 21.44 23.30 20.44
CA SER A 118 21.73 23.98 19.17
C SER A 118 21.15 23.27 17.92
N GLN A 119 20.56 22.07 18.09
CA GLN A 119 20.02 21.24 17.00
C GLN A 119 18.64 21.68 16.50
N PHE A 120 17.96 22.62 17.19
CA PHE A 120 16.67 23.19 16.78
C PHE A 120 16.63 23.62 15.30
N PHE A 121 17.75 24.12 14.77
CA PHE A 121 17.85 24.61 13.41
C PHE A 121 18.20 23.53 12.38
N ILE A 122 18.84 22.42 12.78
CA ILE A 122 19.46 21.44 11.86
C ILE A 122 18.44 20.38 11.40
N ILE A 123 17.60 19.90 12.31
CA ILE A 123 16.63 18.84 12.06
C ILE A 123 15.52 19.25 11.07
N PRO A 124 14.86 20.43 11.20
CA PRO A 124 13.84 20.84 10.24
C PRO A 124 14.40 21.05 8.83
N VAL A 125 15.65 21.53 8.71
CA VAL A 125 16.34 21.67 7.42
C VAL A 125 16.56 20.29 6.77
N GLY A 126 16.98 19.29 7.55
CA GLY A 126 17.14 17.91 7.06
C GLY A 126 15.84 17.30 6.54
N ILE A 127 14.71 17.53 7.22
CA ILE A 127 13.39 17.04 6.79
C ILE A 127 12.96 17.71 5.49
N ILE A 128 13.16 19.02 5.34
CA ILE A 128 12.81 19.76 4.12
C ILE A 128 13.64 19.28 2.92
N ILE A 129 14.94 19.04 3.12
CA ILE A 129 15.83 18.50 2.08
C ILE A 129 15.38 17.08 1.70
N GLY A 130 15.08 16.23 2.68
CA GLY A 130 14.59 14.87 2.44
C GLY A 130 13.28 14.85 1.66
N LEU A 131 12.30 15.67 2.05
CA LEU A 131 11.02 15.79 1.34
C LEU A 131 11.20 16.32 -0.09
N SER A 132 12.07 17.31 -0.28
CA SER A 132 12.39 17.85 -1.61
C SER A 132 13.06 16.80 -2.49
N PHE A 133 13.95 15.99 -1.92
CA PHE A 133 14.62 14.89 -2.63
C PHE A 133 13.64 13.77 -3.01
N CYS A 134 12.76 13.36 -2.09
CA CYS A 134 11.69 12.39 -2.37
C CYS A 134 10.73 12.90 -3.46
N PHE A 135 10.42 14.20 -3.46
CA PHE A 135 9.59 14.83 -4.50
C PHE A 135 10.29 14.80 -5.87
N LEU A 136 11.59 15.09 -5.93
CA LEU A 136 12.38 14.96 -7.16
C LEU A 136 12.44 13.52 -7.67
N LEU A 137 12.66 12.54 -6.79
CA LEU A 137 12.62 11.12 -7.16
C LEU A 137 11.25 10.70 -7.68
N PHE A 138 10.16 11.22 -7.09
CA PHE A 138 8.81 10.97 -7.57
C PHE A 138 8.58 11.57 -8.97
N ILE A 139 9.02 12.81 -9.22
CA ILE A 139 8.98 13.42 -10.55
C ILE A 139 9.81 12.61 -11.54
N PHE A 140 11.01 12.18 -11.14
CA PHE A 140 11.90 11.38 -11.99
C PHE A 140 11.28 10.02 -12.32
N TYR A 141 10.71 9.33 -11.33
CA TYR A 141 9.98 8.08 -11.52
C TYR A 141 8.82 8.25 -12.51
N LYS A 142 8.02 9.30 -12.34
CA LYS A 142 6.92 9.63 -13.25
C LYS A 142 7.43 9.92 -14.67
N THR A 143 8.48 10.73 -14.80
CA THR A 143 9.08 11.11 -16.09
C THR A 143 9.72 9.91 -16.79
N SER A 144 10.37 9.03 -16.04
CA SER A 144 10.99 7.80 -16.54
C SER A 144 9.96 6.81 -17.07
N ASN A 145 8.75 6.77 -16.50
CA ASN A 145 7.67 5.92 -17.00
C ASN A 145 6.96 6.52 -18.23
N GLU A 146 6.91 7.85 -18.36
CA GLU A 146 6.22 8.51 -19.49
C GLU A 146 7.02 8.49 -20.81
N LYS A 147 8.36 8.58 -20.75
CA LYS A 147 9.23 8.60 -21.94
C LYS A 147 9.14 7.32 -22.81
N PRO A 148 9.31 6.10 -22.28
CA PRO A 148 9.23 4.87 -23.08
C PRO A 148 7.83 4.66 -23.67
N ALA A 149 6.77 5.06 -22.96
CA ALA A 149 5.39 4.94 -23.44
C ALA A 149 5.10 5.85 -24.66
N ARG A 150 5.70 7.05 -24.71
CA ARG A 150 5.56 7.94 -25.88
C ARG A 150 6.38 7.45 -27.07
N GLU A 151 7.61 7.01 -26.84
CA GLU A 151 8.47 6.52 -27.92
C GLU A 151 7.89 5.26 -28.58
N LEU A 152 7.37 4.31 -27.80
CA LEU A 152 6.72 3.11 -28.34
C LEU A 152 5.52 3.42 -29.23
N LYS A 153 4.64 4.36 -28.83
CA LYS A 153 3.51 4.80 -29.66
C LYS A 153 3.96 5.48 -30.95
N THR A 154 5.07 6.21 -30.91
CA THR A 154 5.60 6.92 -32.09
C THR A 154 6.23 5.94 -33.08
N VAL A 155 6.95 4.93 -32.57
CA VAL A 155 7.50 3.82 -33.35
C VAL A 155 6.38 2.98 -33.96
N GLU A 156 5.37 2.59 -33.19
CA GLU A 156 4.20 1.83 -33.67
C GLU A 156 3.48 2.58 -34.80
N LYS A 157 3.18 3.87 -34.61
CA LYS A 157 2.54 4.69 -35.65
C LYS A 157 3.37 4.78 -36.93
N LYS A 158 4.70 4.83 -36.82
CA LYS A 158 5.63 4.89 -37.96
C LYS A 158 5.72 3.55 -38.70
N ILE A 159 5.62 2.43 -37.97
CA ILE A 159 5.56 1.07 -38.55
C ILE A 159 4.27 0.93 -39.37
N TRP A 160 3.10 1.26 -38.82
CA TRP A 160 1.81 1.16 -39.52
C TRP A 160 1.74 2.01 -40.80
N TYR A 161 2.37 3.19 -40.82
CA TYR A 161 2.38 4.05 -42.00
C TYR A 161 3.26 3.52 -43.15
N ASN A 162 4.21 2.63 -42.87
CA ASN A 162 5.08 2.01 -43.89
C ASN A 162 4.46 0.77 -44.55
N TYR A 163 3.34 0.26 -44.04
CA TYR A 163 2.62 -0.91 -44.58
C TYR A 163 1.33 -0.56 -45.34
N LEU A 164 1.00 0.74 -45.45
CA LEU A 164 -0.09 1.30 -46.26
C LEU A 164 0.50 2.01 -47.48
#